data_AF-A5W3V2-F1
#
_entry.id   AF-A5W3V2-F1
#
_cell.length_a   1.000
_cell.length_b   1.000
_cell.length_c   1.000
_cell.angle_alpha   90.00
_cell.angle_beta   90.00
_cell.angle_gamma   90.00
#
_symmetry.space_group_name_H-M   'P 1'
#
loop_
_entity.id
_entity.type
_entity.pdbx_description
1 polymer ?
#
loop_
_entity_poly.entity_id
_entity_poly.type
_entity_poly.pdbx_seq_one_letter_code
_entity_poly.pdbx_strand_id
1 'polypeptide(L)' 'MQPRFVIVPAVPIEKESFRVGSRYYAATVCGGFDIYDNQAKERLKPSYPSRTEAQVKCEHLNKRDELG' A
#
# COMPACT_ATOMS: atom_id res chain seq x y z
N MET A 1 -21.05 -5.13 -6.46
CA MET A 1 -19.88 -6.01 -6.22
C MET A 1 -18.81 -5.19 -5.55
N GLN A 2 -18.13 -5.71 -4.52
CA GLN A 2 -16.94 -5.05 -3.99
C GLN A 2 -15.75 -5.40 -4.89
N PRO A 3 -14.91 -4.41 -5.29
CA PRO A 3 -13.74 -4.70 -6.10
C PRO A 3 -12.76 -5.58 -5.30
N ARG A 4 -12.19 -6.56 -5.99
CA ARG A 4 -11.18 -7.46 -5.41
C ARG A 4 -9.95 -6.67 -4.97
N PHE A 5 -9.47 -5.78 -5.82
CA PHE A 5 -8.28 -4.98 -5.57
C PHE A 5 -8.66 -3.57 -5.12
N VAL A 6 -8.06 -3.10 -4.03
CA VAL A 6 -8.28 -1.74 -3.48
C VAL A 6 -6.96 -1.05 -3.17
N ILE A 7 -6.94 0.28 -3.23
CA ILE A 7 -5.75 1.07 -2.88
C ILE A 7 -5.74 1.31 -1.37
N VAL A 8 -4.60 1.06 -0.73
CA VAL A 8 -4.38 1.35 0.69
C VAL A 8 -3.07 2.13 0.85
N PRO A 9 -2.90 2.94 1.91
CA PRO A 9 -1.61 3.53 2.24
C PRO A 9 -0.56 2.43 2.36
N ALA A 10 0.63 2.62 1.79
CA ALA A 10 1.72 1.66 1.91
C ALA A 10 2.10 1.49 3.39
N VAL A 11 2.56 0.29 3.74
CA VAL A 11 3.07 0.05 5.10
C VAL A 11 4.23 1.04 5.36
N PRO A 12 4.14 1.89 6.40
CA PRO A 12 5.21 2.82 6.72
C PRO A 12 6.49 2.03 6.99
N ILE A 13 7.59 2.44 6.36
CA ILE A 13 8.89 1.82 6.58
C ILE A 13 9.60 2.69 7.62
N GLU A 14 9.99 2.09 8.74
CA GLU A 14 10.87 2.72 9.71
C GLU A 14 12.22 2.96 9.04
N LYS A 15 12.58 4.24 8.87
CA LYS A 15 13.86 4.61 8.26
C LYS A 15 14.91 4.87 9.32
N GLU A 16 14.51 5.52 10.41
CA GLU A 16 15.37 5.81 11.54
C GLU A 16 14.59 5.64 12.84
N SER A 17 15.20 4.99 13.82
CA SER A 17 14.72 4.98 15.19
C SER A 17 15.76 5.70 16.04
N PHE A 18 15.34 6.70 16.82
CA PHE A 18 16.23 7.43 17.72
C PHE A 18 15.64 7.52 19.12
N ARG A 19 16.52 7.72 20.10
CA ARG A 19 16.15 7.84 21.51
C ARG A 19 16.40 9.25 21.99
N VAL A 20 15.44 9.80 22.74
CA VAL A 20 15.58 11.06 23.47
C VAL A 20 15.24 10.79 24.93
N GLY A 21 16.27 10.64 25.77
CA GLY A 21 16.12 10.21 27.16
C GLY A 21 15.51 8.80 27.26
N SER A 22 14.39 8.66 27.99
CA SER A 22 13.64 7.41 28.11
C SER A 22 12.64 7.16 26.97
N ARG A 23 12.46 8.12 26.05
CA ARG A 23 11.48 8.03 24.97
C ARG A 23 12.11 7.47 23.69
N TYR A 24 11.34 6.64 22.99
CA TYR A 24 11.67 6.09 21.68
C TYR A 24 10.85 6.80 20.61
N TYR A 25 11.50 7.23 19.54
CA TYR A 25 10.87 7.83 18.38
C TYR A 25 11.25 7.03 17.13
N ALA A 26 10.26 6.67 16.33
CA ALA A 26 10.45 6.07 15.02
C ALA A 26 10.07 7.09 13.95
N ALA A 27 11.03 7.47 13.11
CA ALA A 27 10.78 8.23 11.90
C ALA A 27 10.36 7.25 10.80
N THR A 28 9.05 7.17 10.57
CA THR A 28 8.48 6.39 9.47
C THR A 28 8.30 7.26 8.24
N VAL A 29 8.76 6.80 7.09
CA VAL A 29 8.45 7.46 5.81
C VAL A 29 7.16 6.88 5.26
N CYS A 30 6.24 7.74 4.79
CA CYS A 30 5.08 7.29 4.04
C CYS A 30 5.56 6.67 2.72
N GLY A 31 5.51 5.34 2.62
CA GLY A 31 6.01 4.57 1.48
C GLY A 31 5.16 4.66 0.21
N GLY A 32 4.20 5.59 0.16
CA GLY A 32 3.24 5.73 -0.94
C GLY A 32 1.97 4.89 -0.73
N PHE A 33 1.56 4.14 -1.75
CA PHE A 33 0.30 3.40 -1.81
C PHE A 33 0.54 1.95 -2.25
N ASP A 34 -0.03 0.99 -1.54
CA ASP A 34 -0.07 -0.41 -1.97
C ASP A 34 -1.43 -0.73 -2.62
N ILE A 35 -1.47 -1.78 -3.43
CA ILE A 35 -2.73 -2.42 -3.83
C ILE A 35 -2.95 -3.61 -2.91
N TYR A 36 -4.12 -3.69 -2.30
CA TYR A 36 -4.55 -4.78 -1.44
C TYR A 36 -5.52 -5.69 -2.19
N ASP A 37 -5.25 -6.99 -2.20
CA ASP A 37 -6.16 -8.02 -2.69
C ASP A 37 -7.07 -8.45 -1.53
N ASN A 38 -8.36 -8.12 -1.60
CA ASN A 38 -9.35 -8.48 -0.58
C ASN A 38 -9.62 -9.99 -0.51
N GLN A 39 -9.39 -10.75 -1.60
CA GLN A 39 -9.59 -12.19 -1.64
C GLN A 39 -8.39 -12.93 -1.04
N ALA A 40 -7.18 -12.61 -1.53
CA ALA A 40 -5.94 -13.22 -1.01
C ALA A 40 -5.50 -12.63 0.34
N LYS A 41 -6.10 -11.50 0.76
CA LYS A 41 -5.82 -10.76 2.00
C LYS A 41 -4.37 -10.28 2.10
N GLU A 42 -3.75 -9.94 0.98
CA GLU A 42 -2.34 -9.55 0.89
C GLU A 42 -2.13 -8.21 0.19
N ARG A 43 -0.98 -7.58 0.48
CA ARG A 43 -0.54 -6.35 -0.19
C ARG A 43 0.38 -6.71 -1.34
N LEU A 44 -0.02 -6.34 -2.55
CA LEU A 44 0.78 -6.50 -3.75
C LEU A 44 1.94 -5.51 -3.75
N LYS A 45 3.12 -5.98 -4.16
CA LYS A 45 4.33 -5.17 -4.38
C LYS A 45 4.56 -4.97 -5.89
N PRO A 46 5.18 -3.86 -6.31
CA PRO A 46 5.76 -2.78 -5.50
C PRO A 46 4.73 -1.78 -4.97
N SER A 47 5.15 -0.98 -3.99
CA SER A 47 4.40 0.21 -3.54
C SER A 47 4.54 1.33 -4.58
N TYR A 48 3.47 2.11 -4.78
CA TYR A 48 3.40 3.21 -5.73
C TYR A 48 3.63 4.54 -5.01
N PRO A 49 4.51 5.42 -5.50
CA PRO A 49 4.76 6.72 -4.86
C PRO A 49 3.54 7.65 -4.94
N SER A 50 2.69 7.51 -5.96
CA SER A 50 1.50 8.34 -6.16
C SER A 50 0.21 7.52 -6.17
N ARG A 51 -0.89 8.12 -5.68
CA ARG A 51 -2.22 7.49 -5.71
C ARG A 51 -2.70 7.26 -7.14
N THR A 52 -2.32 8.16 -8.06
CA THR A 52 -2.70 8.08 -9.48
C THR A 52 -2.11 6.84 -10.14
N GLU A 53 -0.82 6.55 -9.92
CA GLU A 53 -0.18 5.33 -10.42
C GLU A 53 -0.83 4.07 -9.83
N ALA A 54 -1.09 4.07 -8.52
CA ALA A 54 -1.80 2.96 -7.86
C ALA A 54 -3.19 2.76 -8.45
N GLN A 55 -3.90 3.84 -8.77
CA GLN A 55 -5.25 3.80 -9.32
C GLN A 55 -5.30 3.18 -10.70
N VAL A 56 -4.42 3.61 -11.62
CA VAL A 56 -4.34 3.03 -12.98
C VAL A 56 -4.13 1.51 -12.91
N LYS A 57 -3.22 1.06 -12.03
CA LYS A 57 -2.96 -0.37 -11.88
C LYS A 57 -4.12 -1.11 -11.21
N CYS A 58 -4.70 -0.54 -10.16
CA CYS A 58 -5.82 -1.11 -9.42
C CYS A 58 -7.04 -1.32 -10.33
N GLU A 59 -7.39 -0.34 -11.14
CA GLU A 59 -8.47 -0.45 -12.12
C GLU A 59 -8.20 -1.54 -13.16
N HIS A 60 -6.96 -1.62 -13.67
CA HIS A 60 -6.58 -2.64 -14.63
C HIS A 60 -6.61 -4.06 -14.04
N LEU A 61 -6.27 -4.24 -12.77
CA LEU A 61 -6.38 -5.54 -12.09
C LEU A 61 -7.83 -5.94 -11.88
N ASN A 62 -8.70 -5.03 -11.43
CA ASN A 62 -10.13 -5.31 -11.27
C ASN A 62 -10.79 -5.64 -12.62
N LYS A 63 -10.45 -4.92 -13.70
CA LYS A 63 -10.96 -5.23 -15.06
C LYS A 63 -10.54 -6.62 -15.55
N ARG A 64 -9.34 -7.07 -15.19
CA ARG A 64 -8.86 -8.42 -15.54
C ARG A 64 -9.56 -9.52 -14.74
N ASP A 65 -9.84 -9.26 -13.46
CA ASP A 65 -10.59 -10.18 -12.59
C ASP A 65 -12.04 -10.35 -13.07
N GLU A 66 -12.67 -9.30 -13.59
CA GLU A 66 -14.03 -9.36 -14.14
C GLU A 66 -14.13 -10.12 -15.49
N LEU A 67 -13.01 -10.35 -16.17
CA LEU A 67 -12.94 -11.04 -17.47
C LEU A 67 -12.56 -12.53 -17.36
N GLY A 68 -12.21 -13.01 -16.17
CA GLY A 68 -11.80 -14.39 -15.90
C GLY A 68 -12.79 -15.15 -15.04
#